data_AF-A0A317I164-F1
#
_entry.id   AF-A0A317I164-F1
#
_cell.length_a   1.000
_cell.length_b   1.000
_cell.length_c   1.000
_cell.angle_alpha   90.00
_cell.angle_beta   90.00
_cell.angle_gamma   90.00
#
_symmetry.space_group_name_H-M   'P 1'
#
loop_
_entity.id
_entity.type
_entity.pdbx_description
1 polymer ?
#
loop_
_entity_poly.entity_id
_entity_poly.type
_entity_poly.pdbx_seq_one_letter_code
_entity_poly.pdbx_strand_id
1 'polypeptide(L)'
;TFIAVVTFGFQSWINNVQTMPSDLFPAYAVASVAGLGGVGAGVGAILFTLATGWVVDHFSYVPILVAAGLLPVLGTMTLFALGGPIRRLSLE
;
A
#
# COMPACT_ATOMS: atom_id res chain seq x y z
N THR A 1 -21.09 -11.04 5.20
CA THR A 1 -20.84 -11.00 3.73
C THR A 1 -20.00 -9.81 3.32
N PHE A 2 -20.38 -8.56 3.63
CA PHE A 2 -19.60 -7.37 3.24
C PHE A 2 -18.14 -7.38 3.71
N ILE A 3 -17.87 -7.76 4.97
CA ILE A 3 -16.50 -7.86 5.49
C ILE A 3 -15.65 -8.82 4.65
N ALA A 4 -16.20 -9.97 4.25
CA ALA A 4 -15.48 -10.96 3.44
C ALA A 4 -15.09 -10.43 2.06
N VAL A 5 -15.96 -9.62 1.43
CA VAL A 5 -15.67 -8.98 0.14
C VAL A 5 -14.57 -7.94 0.29
N VAL A 6 -14.64 -7.12 1.35
CA VAL A 6 -13.63 -6.09 1.63
C VAL A 6 -12.28 -6.71 1.94
N THR A 7 -12.23 -7.71 2.83
CA THR A 7 -10.97 -8.39 3.17
C THR A 7 -10.42 -9.17 1.99
N PHE A 8 -11.27 -9.79 1.17
CA PHE A 8 -10.84 -10.42 -0.08
C PHE A 8 -10.17 -9.40 -1.01
N GLY A 9 -10.85 -8.28 -1.31
CA GLY A 9 -10.30 -7.26 -2.20
C GLY A 9 -9.00 -6.64 -1.67
N PHE A 10 -8.94 -6.33 -0.37
CA PHE A 10 -7.72 -5.83 0.25
C PHE A 10 -6.58 -6.85 0.22
N GLN A 11 -6.87 -8.12 0.51
CA GLN A 11 -5.85 -9.18 0.50
C GLN A 11 -5.34 -9.45 -0.92
N SER A 12 -6.24 -9.47 -1.92
CA SER A 12 -5.86 -9.56 -3.33
C SER A 12 -4.94 -8.40 -3.71
N TRP A 13 -5.23 -7.18 -3.28
CA TRP A 13 -4.41 -6.01 -3.57
C TRP A 13 -3.04 -6.08 -2.87
N ILE A 14 -3.00 -6.25 -1.55
CA ILE A 14 -1.75 -6.16 -0.77
C ILE A 14 -0.73 -7.24 -1.16
N ASN A 15 -1.19 -8.45 -1.51
CA ASN A 15 -0.31 -9.53 -1.95
C ASN A 15 0.46 -9.15 -3.22
N ASN A 16 -0.20 -8.52 -4.19
CA ASN A 16 0.45 -8.06 -5.42
C ASN A 16 1.46 -6.95 -5.12
N VAL A 17 1.12 -6.00 -4.24
CA VAL A 17 2.02 -4.90 -3.86
C VAL A 17 3.28 -5.43 -3.16
N GLN A 18 3.16 -6.46 -2.33
CA GLN A 18 4.29 -7.05 -1.61
C GLN A 18 5.28 -7.79 -2.51
N THR A 19 4.85 -8.30 -3.67
CA THR A 19 5.73 -8.97 -4.64
C THR A 19 6.33 -8.00 -5.67
N MET A 20 5.81 -6.79 -5.80
CA MET A 20 6.36 -5.80 -6.75
C MET A 20 7.87 -5.52 -6.60
N PRO A 21 8.47 -5.46 -5.39
CA PRO A 21 9.91 -5.27 -5.27
C PRO A 21 10.72 -6.36 -5.99
N SER A 22 10.28 -7.62 -5.95
CA SER A 22 10.96 -8.71 -6.68
C SER A 22 10.70 -8.67 -8.17
N ASP A 23 9.54 -8.14 -8.59
CA ASP A 23 9.15 -8.08 -10.00
C ASP A 23 9.84 -6.93 -10.75
N LEU A 24 10.16 -5.83 -10.05
CA LEU A 24 10.65 -4.58 -10.65
C LEU A 24 12.15 -4.34 -10.45
N PHE A 25 12.79 -4.93 -9.44
CA PHE A 25 14.18 -4.66 -9.08
C PHE A 25 15.08 -5.89 -9.24
N PRO A 26 16.38 -5.70 -9.53
CA PRO A 26 17.34 -6.80 -9.63
C PRO A 26 17.51 -7.51 -8.28
N ALA A 27 17.79 -8.82 -8.31
CA ALA A 27 17.81 -9.70 -7.14
C ALA A 27 18.62 -9.17 -5.92
N TYR A 28 19.73 -8.47 -6.17
CA TYR A 28 20.56 -7.91 -5.11
C TYR A 28 19.92 -6.71 -4.37
N ALA A 29 18.98 -6.00 -5.01
CA ALA A 29 18.33 -4.81 -4.47
C ALA A 29 16.95 -5.09 -3.86
N VAL A 30 16.33 -6.24 -4.18
CA VAL A 30 14.96 -6.61 -3.75
C VAL A 30 14.79 -6.53 -2.24
N ALA A 31 15.74 -7.07 -1.46
CA ALA A 31 15.65 -7.08 0.00
C ALA A 31 15.70 -5.66 0.59
N SER A 32 16.55 -4.78 0.05
CA SER A 32 16.64 -3.39 0.51
C SER A 32 15.39 -2.59 0.16
N VAL A 33 14.85 -2.75 -1.06
CA VAL A 33 13.62 -2.08 -1.50
C VAL A 33 12.41 -2.55 -0.69
N ALA A 34 12.26 -3.86 -0.49
CA ALA A 34 11.21 -4.41 0.35
C ALA A 34 11.34 -3.95 1.81
N GLY A 35 12.56 -3.89 2.34
CA GLY A 35 12.85 -3.37 3.68
C GLY A 35 12.48 -1.90 3.83
N LEU A 36 12.85 -1.05 2.88
CA LEU A 36 12.46 0.37 2.86
C LEU A 36 10.94 0.54 2.77
N GLY A 37 10.26 -0.27 1.93
CA GLY A 37 8.80 -0.33 1.87
C GLY A 37 8.17 -0.71 3.21
N GLY A 38 8.75 -1.68 3.91
CA GLY A 38 8.33 -2.09 5.25
C GLY A 38 8.50 -0.99 6.30
N VAL A 39 9.63 -0.26 6.28
CA VAL A 39 9.83 0.91 7.15
C VAL A 39 8.81 2.00 6.86
N GLY A 40 8.56 2.29 5.58
CA GLY A 40 7.53 3.24 5.16
C GLY A 40 6.13 2.85 5.65
N ALA A 41 5.77 1.57 5.55
CA ALA A 41 4.52 1.04 6.06
C ALA A 41 4.41 1.16 7.60
N GLY A 42 5.49 0.84 8.32
CA GLY A 42 5.53 0.96 9.79
C GLY A 42 5.38 2.41 10.25
N VAL A 43 6.15 3.34 9.65
CA VAL A 43 6.04 4.78 9.95
C VAL A 43 4.65 5.30 9.59
N GLY A 44 4.11 4.92 8.44
CA GLY A 44 2.75 5.27 8.02
C GLY A 44 1.70 4.79 9.00
N ALA A 45 1.81 3.57 9.53
CA ALA A 45 0.91 3.03 10.53
C ALA A 45 0.99 3.81 11.86
N ILE A 46 2.18 4.20 12.31
CA ILE A 46 2.36 5.03 13.51
C ILE A 46 1.67 6.39 13.31
N LEU A 47 1.96 7.07 12.20
CA LEU A 47 1.35 8.36 11.89
C LEU A 47 -0.17 8.28 11.78
N PHE A 48 -0.69 7.25 11.10
CA PHE A 48 -2.12 7.02 10.95
C PHE A 48 -2.80 6.76 12.31
N THR A 49 -2.16 6.00 13.19
CA THR A 49 -2.66 5.71 14.54
C THR A 49 -2.74 7.00 15.38
N LEU A 50 -1.68 7.80 15.37
CA LEU A 50 -1.62 9.08 16.08
C LEU A 50 -2.66 10.07 15.53
N ALA A 51 -2.76 10.19 14.20
CA ALA A 51 -3.75 11.03 13.53
C ALA A 51 -5.18 10.59 13.86
N THR A 52 -5.42 9.27 13.92
CA THR A 52 -6.72 8.73 14.30
C THR A 52 -7.11 9.17 15.70
N GLY A 53 -6.21 9.06 16.69
CA GLY A 53 -6.48 9.53 18.04
C GLY A 53 -6.87 11.02 18.06
N TRP A 54 -6.06 11.87 17.44
CA TRP A 54 -6.31 13.31 17.43
C TRP A 54 -7.61 13.70 16.71
N VAL A 55 -7.89 13.13 15.54
CA VAL A 55 -9.08 13.46 14.74
C VAL A 55 -10.36 12.95 15.39
N VAL A 56 -10.31 11.76 16.00
CA VAL A 56 -11.47 11.20 16.73
C VAL A 56 -11.81 12.07 17.94
N ASP A 57 -10.80 12.53 18.68
CA ASP A 57 -11.00 13.36 19.88
C ASP A 57 -11.62 14.74 19.56
N HIS A 58 -11.34 15.30 18.37
CA HIS A 58 -11.78 16.67 18.01
C HIS A 58 -12.96 16.72 17.02
N PHE A 59 -13.18 15.67 16.22
CA PHE A 59 -14.18 15.67 15.15
C PHE A 59 -15.11 14.46 15.23
N SER A 60 -14.67 13.30 14.73
CA SER A 60 -15.43 12.05 14.65
C SER A 60 -14.59 10.95 13.99
N TYR A 61 -15.08 9.70 14.02
CA TYR A 61 -14.49 8.56 13.30
C TYR A 61 -14.71 8.60 11.78
N VAL A 62 -15.76 9.26 11.32
CA VAL A 62 -16.14 9.30 9.89
C VAL A 62 -14.97 9.71 8.97
N PRO A 63 -14.25 10.83 9.20
CA PRO A 63 -13.14 11.24 8.33
C PRO A 63 -12.00 10.22 8.26
N ILE A 64 -11.69 9.54 9.37
CA ILE A 64 -10.64 8.49 9.39
C ILE A 64 -11.07 7.25 8.62
N LEU A 65 -12.33 6.84 8.74
CA LEU A 65 -12.85 5.69 7.99
C LEU A 65 -12.88 5.97 6.48
N VAL A 66 -13.24 7.19 6.08
CA VAL A 66 -13.18 7.62 4.67
C VAL A 66 -11.73 7.63 4.19
N ALA A 67 -10.80 8.20 4.95
CA ALA A 67 -9.38 8.20 4.60
C ALA A 67 -8.84 6.77 4.45
N ALA A 68 -9.14 5.88 5.41
CA ALA A 68 -8.73 4.47 5.37
C ALA A 68 -9.24 3.74 4.12
N GLY A 69 -10.48 4.00 3.70
CA GLY A 69 -11.05 3.42 2.48
C GLY A 69 -10.40 3.93 1.19
N LEU A 70 -9.88 5.16 1.20
CA LEU A 70 -9.24 5.78 0.03
C LEU A 70 -7.74 5.44 -0.09
N LEU A 71 -7.07 5.07 1.01
CA LEU A 71 -5.64 4.76 1.01
C LEU A 71 -5.22 3.70 -0.01
N PRO A 72 -5.90 2.55 -0.17
CA PRO A 72 -5.54 1.55 -1.19
C PRO A 72 -5.69 2.09 -2.63
N VAL A 73 -6.68 2.94 -2.88
CA VAL A 73 -6.90 3.58 -4.18
C VAL A 73 -5.75 4.54 -4.50
N LEU A 74 -5.39 5.39 -3.54
CA LEU A 74 -4.25 6.31 -3.66
C LEU A 74 -2.92 5.57 -3.83
N GLY A 75 -2.72 4.48 -3.08
CA GLY A 75 -1.56 3.61 -3.23
C GLY A 75 -1.48 3.01 -4.64
N THR A 76 -2.60 2.48 -5.14
CA THR A 76 -2.69 1.94 -6.50
C THR A 76 -2.40 3.00 -7.56
N MET A 77 -2.98 4.19 -7.44
CA MET A 77 -2.71 5.31 -8.35
C MET A 77 -1.23 5.70 -8.35
N THR A 78 -0.60 5.71 -7.17
CA THR A 78 0.82 6.02 -7.03
C THR A 78 1.70 4.96 -7.68
N LEU A 79 1.35 3.68 -7.53
CA LEU A 79 2.04 2.57 -8.19
C LEU A 79 1.93 2.67 -9.71
N PHE A 80 0.76 2.99 -10.27
CA PHE A 80 0.61 3.18 -11.71
C PHE A 80 1.36 4.42 -12.22
N ALA A 81 1.37 5.50 -11.44
CA ALA A 81 2.07 6.73 -11.81
C ALA A 81 3.60 6.56 -11.81
N LEU A 82 4.15 5.78 -10.86
CA LEU A 82 5.60 5.63 -10.67
C LEU A 82 6.17 4.34 -11.30
N GLY A 83 5.35 3.33 -11.55
CA GLY A 83 5.79 2.01 -12.04
C GLY A 83 6.34 2.00 -13.47
N GLY A 84 6.07 3.03 -14.26
CA GLY A 84 6.58 3.16 -15.63
C GLY A 84 6.00 2.15 -16.63
N PRO A 85 6.41 2.21 -17.91
CA PRO A 85 5.88 1.34 -18.96
C PRO A 85 6.38 -0.10 -18.80
N ILE A 86 5.44 -1.05 -18.69
CA ILE A 86 5.73 -2.49 -18.61
C ILE A 86 6.29 -2.96 -19.96
N ARG A 87 7.60 -3.20 -20.02
CA ARG A 87 8.30 -3.71 -21.21
C ARG A 87 8.46 -5.22 -21.09
N ARG A 88 8.11 -5.96 -22.15
CA ARG A 88 8.36 -7.40 -22.21
C ARG A 88 9.88 -7.62 -22.28
N LEU A 89 10.41 -8.44 -21.39
CA LEU A 89 11.78 -8.94 -21.49
C LEU A 89 11.87 -9.80 -22.76
N SER A 90 12.70 -9.40 -23.71
CA SER A 90 13.06 -10.24 -24.86
C SER A 90 13.91 -11.39 -24.33
N LEU A 91 13.27 -12.55 -24.17
CA LEU A 91 13.97 -13.80 -23.89
C LEU A 91 14.61 -14.25 -25.21
N GLU A 92 15.87 -13.86 -25.43
CA GLU A 92 16.78 -14.52 -26.38
C GLU A 92 17.43 -15.74 -25.72
#